data_AF-X1G5C1-F1
#
_entry.id   AF-X1G5C1-F1
#
_cell.length_a   1.000
_cell.length_b   1.000
_cell.length_c   1.000
_cell.angle_alpha   90.00
_cell.angle_beta   90.00
_cell.angle_gamma   90.00
#
_symmetry.space_group_name_H-M   'P 1'
#
loop_
_entity.id
_entity.type
_entity.pdbx_description
1 polymer ?
#
loop_
_entity_poly.entity_id
_entity_poly.type
_entity_poly.pdbx_seq_one_letter_code
_entity_poly.pdbx_strand_id
1 'polypeptide(L)'
;TFLAGKEKISKEEAAKKVLIVTSSRQHKNNIPIVRRVDSTGNPIEWITSVSMLTEGWDVKNVFQIVPHEERAFNSKLLIAQVLGRGLRIPEAYRGDQPVVTIFNHDRWSGRIKHLVDEVLEIENKIHSYPVEKIEDYNFNLYNINYKRIEEEVEYPQNGPYKLLKKGYVSYSSQDETLKKNTTYEKAISGERDTKKTLIEFKMCSVDEAVNEVSNKIRSIDMDLNTKYSEEFDKKKLKKIIKKSLEKIREKEDKVSESNLQKTLQAFGVVYREKAKSLRFKIEAQNLIK
;
A
#
# COMPACT_ATOMS: atom_id res chain seq x y z
N THR A 1 8.62 -3.24 13.70
CA THR A 1 8.65 -1.85 13.19
C THR A 1 9.59 -1.81 12.00
N PHE A 2 9.13 -1.32 10.87
CA PHE A 2 9.87 -1.33 9.59
C PHE A 2 11.27 -0.71 9.72
N LEU A 3 11.38 0.48 10.33
CA LEU A 3 12.65 1.18 10.55
C LEU A 3 13.66 0.37 11.37
N ALA A 4 13.22 -0.21 12.49
CA ALA A 4 14.08 -1.05 13.33
C ALA A 4 14.66 -2.25 12.57
N GLY A 5 13.85 -2.88 11.69
CA GLY A 5 14.33 -3.97 10.84
C GLY A 5 15.28 -3.50 9.74
N LYS A 6 14.98 -2.36 9.09
CA LYS A 6 15.76 -1.86 7.97
C LYS A 6 17.12 -1.31 8.39
N GLU A 7 17.17 -0.58 9.49
CA GLU A 7 18.40 0.04 10.03
C GLU A 7 19.12 -0.83 11.05
N LYS A 8 18.56 -2.00 11.42
CA LYS A 8 19.10 -2.92 12.44
C LYS A 8 19.30 -2.25 13.81
N ILE A 9 18.38 -1.36 14.19
CA ILE A 9 18.38 -0.63 15.47
C ILE A 9 17.28 -1.14 16.40
N SER A 10 17.35 -0.77 17.68
CA SER A 10 16.30 -1.10 18.65
C SER A 10 14.98 -0.39 18.30
N LYS A 11 13.86 -0.92 18.80
CA LYS A 11 12.54 -0.29 18.60
C LYS A 11 12.47 1.11 19.23
N GLU A 12 13.19 1.32 20.32
CA GLU A 12 13.22 2.59 21.06
C GLU A 12 14.01 3.65 20.30
N GLU A 13 15.15 3.29 19.71
CA GLU A 13 15.92 4.19 18.84
C GLU A 13 15.14 4.55 17.58
N ALA A 14 14.49 3.56 16.96
CA ALA A 14 13.62 3.82 15.80
C ALA A 14 12.48 4.79 16.15
N ALA A 15 11.92 4.70 17.36
CA ALA A 15 10.86 5.61 17.80
C ALA A 15 11.37 7.06 17.98
N LYS A 16 12.63 7.26 18.43
CA LYS A 16 13.24 8.61 18.55
C LYS A 16 13.42 9.31 17.20
N LYS A 17 13.51 8.54 16.11
CA LYS A 17 13.61 9.08 14.74
C LYS A 17 12.28 9.51 14.13
N VAL A 18 11.14 9.14 14.74
CA VAL A 18 9.80 9.37 14.20
C VAL A 18 9.05 10.39 15.05
N LEU A 19 8.64 11.48 14.42
CA LEU A 19 7.78 12.49 15.03
C LEU A 19 6.35 12.38 14.50
N ILE A 20 5.40 12.14 15.40
CA ILE A 20 3.98 12.05 15.06
C ILE A 20 3.29 13.37 15.40
N VAL A 21 2.63 13.98 14.42
CA VAL A 21 1.92 15.26 14.56
C VAL A 21 0.46 15.05 14.15
N THR A 22 -0.44 14.94 15.13
CA THR A 22 -1.89 14.82 14.89
C THR A 22 -2.70 15.71 15.83
N SER A 23 -4.02 15.75 15.64
CA SER A 23 -4.95 16.60 16.41
C SER A 23 -5.13 16.13 17.86
N SER A 24 -4.58 14.95 18.19
CA SER A 24 -4.58 14.43 19.56
C SER A 24 -3.88 15.39 20.53
N ARG A 25 -4.45 15.55 21.73
CA ARG A 25 -3.84 16.33 22.81
C ARG A 25 -2.43 15.85 23.16
N GLN A 26 -2.16 14.55 23.00
CA GLN A 26 -0.85 13.94 23.27
C GLN A 26 0.24 14.45 22.30
N HIS A 27 -0.12 14.89 21.10
CA HIS A 27 0.83 15.33 20.08
C HIS A 27 0.94 16.86 19.98
N LYS A 28 0.22 17.63 20.82
CA LYS A 28 0.34 19.10 20.83
C LYS A 28 1.77 19.56 21.13
N ASN A 29 2.48 18.83 22.00
CA ASN A 29 3.86 19.12 22.36
C ASN A 29 4.86 18.80 21.24
N ASN A 30 4.44 18.09 20.19
CA ASN A 30 5.29 17.74 19.06
C ASN A 30 5.36 18.87 18.02
N ILE A 31 4.38 19.78 17.99
CA ILE A 31 4.34 20.90 17.04
C ILE A 31 5.56 21.83 17.18
N PRO A 32 5.98 22.25 18.40
CA PRO A 32 7.19 23.04 18.56
C PRO A 32 8.48 22.30 18.17
N ILE A 33 8.50 20.97 18.28
CA ILE A 33 9.67 20.14 17.93
C ILE A 33 9.92 20.18 16.42
N VAL A 34 8.85 20.22 15.61
CA VAL A 34 8.94 20.34 14.15
C VAL A 34 9.81 21.53 13.74
N ARG A 35 9.75 22.65 14.46
CA ARG A 35 10.56 23.86 14.15
C ARG A 35 12.05 23.70 14.43
N ARG A 36 12.47 22.65 15.14
CA ARG A 36 13.86 22.40 15.54
C ARG A 36 14.45 21.14 14.89
N VAL A 37 13.73 20.52 13.95
CA VAL A 37 14.22 19.30 13.26
C VAL A 37 15.43 19.56 12.38
N ASP A 38 15.63 20.79 11.92
CA ASP A 38 16.80 21.18 11.12
C ASP A 38 18.11 21.27 11.93
N SER A 39 18.05 21.16 13.26
CA SER A 39 19.27 21.21 14.09
C SER A 39 20.06 19.91 13.94
N THR A 40 21.39 20.02 13.80
CA THR A 40 22.30 18.88 13.56
C THR A 40 22.26 17.80 14.65
N GLY A 41 21.81 18.14 15.86
CA GLY A 41 21.65 17.19 16.97
C GLY A 41 20.27 16.53 17.04
N ASN A 42 19.36 16.81 16.12
CA ASN A 42 18.01 16.25 16.16
C ASN A 42 17.98 14.87 15.48
N PRO A 43 17.56 13.79 16.18
CA PRO A 43 17.50 12.45 15.61
C PRO A 43 16.28 12.25 14.68
N ILE A 44 15.37 13.22 14.58
CA ILE A 44 14.13 13.08 13.82
C ILE A 44 14.41 13.12 12.32
N GLU A 45 14.06 12.02 11.65
CA GLU A 45 14.19 11.86 10.19
C GLU A 45 12.81 11.70 9.52
N TRP A 46 11.81 11.23 10.28
CA TRP A 46 10.48 10.92 9.78
C TRP A 46 9.42 11.76 10.48
N ILE A 47 8.61 12.48 9.72
CA ILE A 47 7.48 13.26 10.26
C ILE A 47 6.20 12.71 9.67
N THR A 48 5.34 12.15 10.53
CA THR A 48 4.01 11.68 10.13
C THR A 48 2.97 12.69 10.59
N SER A 49 2.26 13.29 9.64
CA SER A 49 1.26 14.32 9.92
C SER A 49 -0.10 13.94 9.36
N VAL A 50 -1.16 14.17 10.16
CA VAL A 50 -2.54 14.06 9.73
C VAL A 50 -3.21 15.42 9.92
N SER A 51 -3.37 16.17 8.82
CA SER A 51 -4.12 17.44 8.76
C SER A 51 -3.73 18.52 9.78
N MET A 52 -2.55 18.44 10.40
CA MET A 52 -2.14 19.32 11.51
C MET A 52 -0.88 20.14 11.24
N LEU A 53 -0.13 19.82 10.19
CA LEU A 53 0.95 20.68 9.71
C LEU A 53 0.35 21.79 8.84
N THR A 54 -0.44 22.68 9.42
CA THR A 54 -0.86 23.92 8.77
C THR A 54 0.26 24.97 8.85
N GLU A 55 0.06 26.15 8.27
CA GLU A 55 1.08 27.21 8.14
C GLU A 55 1.98 27.39 9.39
N GLY A 56 3.29 27.61 9.18
CA GLY A 56 4.21 28.00 10.26
C GLY A 56 5.12 26.92 10.85
N TRP A 57 5.30 25.78 10.17
CA TRP A 57 6.42 24.86 10.43
C TRP A 57 7.55 25.14 9.43
N ASP A 58 8.65 25.75 9.87
CA ASP A 58 9.78 26.10 9.02
C ASP A 58 10.88 25.04 9.11
N VAL A 59 10.83 24.09 8.18
CA VAL A 59 11.82 23.02 8.03
C VAL A 59 12.46 23.16 6.65
N LYS A 60 13.79 23.25 6.61
CA LYS A 60 14.59 23.48 5.40
C LYS A 60 14.96 22.17 4.71
N ASN A 61 15.00 21.06 5.44
CA ASN A 61 15.53 19.77 4.95
C ASN A 61 14.43 18.76 4.56
N VAL A 62 13.44 19.17 3.76
CA VAL A 62 12.39 18.25 3.26
C VAL A 62 12.71 17.78 1.85
N PHE A 63 13.15 16.52 1.72
CA PHE A 63 13.55 15.94 0.43
C PHE A 63 12.54 14.94 -0.14
N GLN A 64 11.70 14.33 0.70
CA GLN A 64 10.74 13.31 0.28
C GLN A 64 9.36 13.58 0.87
N ILE A 65 8.34 13.48 0.03
CA ILE A 65 6.95 13.68 0.41
C ILE A 65 6.18 12.42 0.01
N VAL A 66 5.59 11.75 1.00
CA VAL A 66 4.80 10.53 0.81
C VAL A 66 3.36 10.77 1.25
N PRO A 67 2.47 11.14 0.31
CA PRO A 67 1.05 11.29 0.58
C PRO A 67 0.41 9.92 0.75
N HIS A 68 -0.30 9.73 1.86
CA HIS A 68 -0.97 8.45 2.15
C HIS A 68 -2.36 8.35 1.49
N GLU A 69 -3.07 9.49 1.40
CA GLU A 69 -4.44 9.57 0.87
C GLU A 69 -4.60 10.76 -0.06
N GLU A 70 -5.60 10.67 -0.92
CA GLU A 70 -6.02 11.77 -1.81
C GLU A 70 -6.28 13.08 -1.06
N ARG A 71 -6.81 13.01 0.16
CA ARG A 71 -7.09 14.19 0.99
C ARG A 71 -5.86 15.01 1.33
N ALA A 72 -4.67 14.39 1.34
CA ALA A 72 -3.42 15.12 1.53
C ALA A 72 -3.19 16.18 0.45
N PHE A 73 -3.84 16.05 -0.72
CA PHE A 73 -3.73 16.99 -1.83
C PHE A 73 -4.80 18.07 -1.88
N ASN A 74 -5.83 17.99 -1.04
CA ASN A 74 -6.89 18.99 -1.04
C ASN A 74 -6.42 20.36 -0.51
N SER A 75 -5.25 20.43 0.11
CA SER A 75 -4.65 21.69 0.54
C SER A 75 -3.54 22.11 -0.43
N LYS A 76 -3.91 22.91 -1.44
CA LYS A 76 -2.97 23.57 -2.35
C LYS A 76 -1.88 24.33 -1.59
N LEU A 77 -2.27 25.02 -0.52
CA LEU A 77 -1.39 25.76 0.36
C LEU A 77 -0.34 24.88 1.03
N LEU A 78 -0.75 23.73 1.59
CA LEU A 78 0.16 22.79 2.23
C LEU A 78 1.24 22.33 1.24
N ILE A 79 0.85 21.95 0.03
CA ILE A 79 1.79 21.41 -0.95
C ILE A 79 2.70 22.51 -1.52
N ALA A 80 2.16 23.68 -1.84
CA ALA A 80 2.95 24.83 -2.24
C ALA A 80 3.99 25.21 -1.18
N GLN A 81 3.61 25.13 0.11
CA GLN A 81 4.52 25.36 1.23
C GLN A 81 5.58 24.25 1.37
N VAL A 82 5.21 22.98 1.25
CA VAL A 82 6.18 21.87 1.36
C VAL A 82 7.16 21.93 0.17
N LEU A 83 6.67 22.19 -1.04
CA LEU A 83 7.47 22.35 -2.24
C LEU A 83 8.39 23.57 -2.14
N GLY A 84 7.83 24.74 -1.81
CA GLY A 84 8.59 25.98 -1.65
C GLY A 84 9.63 25.94 -0.53
N ARG A 85 9.52 25.00 0.42
CA ARG A 85 10.52 24.74 1.47
C ARG A 85 11.57 23.74 1.02
N GLY A 86 11.19 22.62 0.41
CA GLY A 86 12.14 21.62 -0.09
C GLY A 86 12.99 22.10 -1.27
N LEU A 87 12.52 23.12 -2.01
CA LEU A 87 13.29 23.78 -3.07
C LEU A 87 14.32 24.80 -2.56
N ARG A 88 14.32 25.11 -1.26
CA ARG A 88 15.37 25.97 -0.67
C ARG A 88 16.64 25.15 -0.53
N ILE A 89 17.78 25.74 -0.91
CA ILE A 89 19.09 25.10 -0.76
C ILE A 89 19.61 25.41 0.65
N PRO A 90 19.69 24.42 1.57
CA PRO A 90 20.28 24.67 2.88
C PRO A 90 21.77 24.97 2.71
N GLU A 91 22.31 25.81 3.60
CA GLU A 91 23.68 26.32 3.48
C GLU A 91 24.75 25.21 3.49
N ALA A 92 24.45 24.09 4.13
CA ALA A 92 25.28 22.88 4.19
C ALA A 92 25.33 22.09 2.86
N TYR A 93 24.41 22.34 1.93
CA TYR A 93 24.34 21.70 0.62
C TYR A 93 24.70 22.67 -0.52
N ARG A 94 25.47 23.72 -0.24
CA ARG A 94 25.98 24.62 -1.29
C ARG A 94 26.91 23.85 -2.24
N GLY A 95 26.37 23.43 -3.38
CA GLY A 95 27.09 22.74 -4.46
C GLY A 95 26.18 21.78 -5.22
N ASP A 96 25.53 20.87 -4.49
CA ASP A 96 24.56 19.94 -5.05
C ASP A 96 23.15 20.52 -4.98
N GLN A 97 22.45 20.55 -6.12
CA GLN A 97 21.08 21.04 -6.15
C GLN A 97 20.15 19.98 -5.54
N PRO A 98 19.49 20.24 -4.39
CA PRO A 98 18.63 19.27 -3.75
C PRO A 98 17.41 18.98 -4.63
N VAL A 99 17.04 17.70 -4.71
CA VAL A 99 15.86 17.25 -5.45
C VAL A 99 14.78 16.84 -4.46
N VAL A 100 13.62 17.49 -4.55
CA VAL A 100 12.42 17.10 -3.81
C VAL A 100 11.69 16.02 -4.60
N THR A 101 11.50 14.85 -3.99
CA THR A 101 10.79 13.72 -4.60
C THR A 101 9.39 13.60 -3.98
N ILE A 102 8.35 13.75 -4.80
CA ILE A 102 6.96 13.50 -4.40
C ILE A 102 6.57 12.10 -4.86
N PHE A 103 6.24 11.22 -3.92
CA PHE A 103 5.68 9.92 -4.24
C PHE A 103 4.18 10.04 -4.48
N ASN A 104 3.64 9.25 -5.41
CA ASN A 104 2.21 9.26 -5.68
C ASN A 104 1.69 7.88 -6.08
N HIS A 105 0.41 7.67 -5.83
CA HIS A 105 -0.35 6.59 -6.44
C HIS A 105 -0.83 7.00 -7.84
N ASP A 106 -0.79 6.07 -8.78
CA ASP A 106 -1.15 6.28 -10.19
C ASP A 106 -2.54 6.93 -10.38
N ARG A 107 -3.54 6.48 -9.61
CA ARG A 107 -4.91 7.05 -9.58
C ARG A 107 -5.00 8.56 -9.31
N TRP A 108 -3.99 9.17 -8.70
CA TRP A 108 -4.00 10.58 -8.33
C TRP A 108 -2.88 11.37 -9.05
N SER A 109 -2.20 10.76 -10.03
CA SER A 109 -1.10 11.35 -10.81
C SER A 109 -1.47 12.70 -11.42
N GLY A 110 -2.59 12.76 -12.12
CA GLY A 110 -3.06 13.98 -12.79
C GLY A 110 -3.24 15.16 -11.84
N ARG A 111 -3.81 14.94 -10.65
CA ARG A 111 -4.05 16.04 -9.69
C ARG A 111 -2.78 16.60 -9.09
N ILE A 112 -1.80 15.75 -8.77
CA ILE A 112 -0.49 16.25 -8.32
C ILE A 112 0.19 17.04 -9.43
N LYS A 113 0.17 16.51 -10.67
CA LYS A 113 0.77 17.19 -11.80
C LYS A 113 0.21 18.59 -11.97
N HIS A 114 -1.11 18.74 -12.04
CA HIS A 114 -1.78 20.04 -12.09
C HIS A 114 -1.37 20.96 -10.94
N LEU A 115 -1.34 20.45 -9.71
CA LEU A 115 -0.99 21.26 -8.56
C LEU A 115 0.49 21.71 -8.58
N VAL A 116 1.41 20.84 -9.01
CA VAL A 116 2.84 21.18 -9.17
C VAL A 116 3.02 22.20 -10.28
N ASP A 117 2.34 22.01 -11.42
CA ASP A 117 2.40 22.92 -12.57
C ASP A 117 1.87 24.31 -12.19
N GLU A 118 0.78 24.37 -11.43
CA GLU A 118 0.20 25.61 -10.92
C GLU A 118 1.14 26.32 -9.92
N VAL A 119 1.75 25.59 -8.98
CA VAL A 119 2.71 26.14 -8.00
C VAL A 119 3.99 26.64 -8.68
N LEU A 120 4.44 25.97 -9.74
CA LEU A 120 5.59 26.38 -10.54
C LEU A 120 5.24 27.44 -11.59
N GLU A 121 4.00 27.94 -11.61
CA GLU A 121 3.47 28.87 -12.61
C GLU A 121 3.69 28.41 -14.05
N ILE A 122 3.77 27.09 -14.28
CA ILE A 122 3.93 26.50 -15.61
C ILE A 122 2.69 26.76 -16.47
N GLU A 123 1.51 26.89 -15.85
CA GLU A 123 0.25 27.23 -16.54
C GLU A 123 0.29 28.61 -17.25
N ASN A 124 1.20 29.51 -16.84
CA ASN A 124 1.40 30.80 -17.50
C ASN A 124 2.35 30.74 -18.72
N LYS A 125 2.85 29.54 -19.08
CA LYS A 125 3.75 29.34 -20.23
C LYS A 125 3.01 28.66 -21.37
N ILE A 126 3.09 29.26 -22.56
CA ILE A 126 2.62 28.65 -23.79
C ILE A 126 3.69 27.64 -24.25
N HIS A 127 3.37 26.36 -24.16
CA HIS A 127 4.21 25.29 -24.70
C HIS A 127 3.70 24.89 -26.09
N SER A 128 4.56 24.97 -27.10
CA SER A 128 4.33 24.37 -28.42
C SER A 128 5.12 23.07 -28.49
N TYR A 129 4.43 21.96 -28.70
CA TYR A 129 5.06 20.67 -28.97
C TYR A 129 4.39 20.02 -30.18
N PRO A 130 5.16 19.28 -31.01
CA PRO A 130 4.58 18.51 -32.10
C PRO A 130 3.67 17.43 -31.51
N VAL A 131 2.38 17.51 -31.84
CA VAL A 131 1.43 16.44 -31.55
C VAL A 131 1.66 15.35 -32.58
N GLU A 132 2.07 14.15 -32.15
CA GLU A 132 2.08 12.99 -33.03
C GLU A 132 0.65 12.73 -33.52
N LYS A 133 0.50 12.63 -34.84
CA LYS A 133 -0.80 12.39 -35.48
C LYS A 133 -1.33 11.05 -34.98
N ILE A 134 -2.47 11.08 -34.28
CA ILE A 134 -3.20 9.85 -33.93
C ILE A 134 -3.48 9.12 -35.25
N GLU A 135 -3.23 7.81 -35.30
CA GLU A 135 -3.38 7.00 -36.51
C GLU A 135 -4.74 7.26 -37.18
N ASP A 136 -4.73 7.84 -38.38
CA ASP A 136 -5.89 8.01 -39.25
C ASP A 136 -6.27 6.61 -39.78
N TYR A 137 -6.95 5.80 -38.96
CA TYR A 137 -7.44 4.51 -39.41
C TYR A 137 -8.57 4.71 -40.43
N ASN A 138 -8.40 4.16 -41.64
CA ASN A 138 -9.47 4.11 -42.67
C ASN A 138 -10.60 3.13 -42.31
N PHE A 139 -10.59 2.54 -41.11
CA PHE A 139 -11.59 1.60 -40.64
C PHE A 139 -12.08 2.01 -39.24
N ASN A 140 -13.34 1.70 -38.96
CA ASN A 140 -13.92 1.92 -37.65
C ASN A 140 -13.66 0.68 -36.78
N LEU A 141 -12.88 0.82 -35.71
CA LEU A 141 -12.81 -0.22 -34.69
C LEU A 141 -14.08 -0.14 -33.83
N TYR A 142 -14.70 -1.27 -33.56
CA TYR A 142 -15.81 -1.37 -32.61
C TYR A 142 -15.45 -2.38 -31.54
N ASN A 143 -15.60 -2.00 -30.28
CA ASN A 143 -15.39 -2.85 -29.13
C ASN A 143 -16.74 -3.39 -28.64
N ILE A 144 -16.80 -4.67 -28.31
CA ILE A 144 -17.99 -5.26 -27.70
C ILE A 144 -17.96 -4.90 -26.21
N ASN A 145 -18.96 -4.15 -25.75
CA ASN A 145 -19.08 -3.86 -24.33
C ASN A 145 -19.63 -5.09 -23.59
N TYR A 146 -18.81 -5.67 -22.73
CA TYR A 146 -19.20 -6.79 -21.89
C TYR A 146 -19.61 -6.28 -20.51
N LYS A 147 -20.91 -6.32 -20.22
CA LYS A 147 -21.39 -6.03 -18.87
C LYS A 147 -21.30 -7.32 -18.05
N ARG A 148 -20.53 -7.27 -16.97
CA ARG A 148 -20.49 -8.36 -15.98
C ARG A 148 -21.70 -8.20 -15.08
N ILE A 149 -22.63 -9.15 -15.14
CA ILE A 149 -23.78 -9.19 -14.25
C ILE A 149 -23.42 -10.16 -13.12
N GLU A 150 -23.51 -9.66 -11.89
CA GLU A 150 -23.29 -10.43 -10.67
C GLU A 150 -24.61 -11.09 -10.28
N GLU A 151 -24.72 -12.41 -10.48
CA GLU A 151 -25.81 -13.19 -9.89
C GLU A 151 -25.37 -13.66 -8.50
N GLU A 152 -25.95 -13.04 -7.47
CA GLU A 152 -25.82 -13.53 -6.10
C GLU A 152 -26.80 -14.69 -5.89
N VAL A 153 -26.27 -15.92 -5.84
CA VAL A 153 -27.05 -17.06 -5.37
C VAL A 153 -26.80 -17.21 -3.87
N GLU A 154 -27.82 -16.92 -3.07
CA GLU A 154 -27.81 -17.17 -1.62
C GLU A 154 -28.23 -18.61 -1.33
N TYR A 155 -27.37 -19.37 -0.65
CA TYR A 155 -27.72 -20.68 -0.14
C TYR A 155 -27.93 -20.59 1.37
N PRO A 156 -29.12 -20.93 1.91
CA PRO A 156 -29.31 -21.05 3.35
C PRO A 156 -28.48 -22.22 3.86
N GLN A 157 -27.62 -21.96 4.84
CA GLN A 157 -26.72 -22.97 5.36
C GLN A 157 -27.30 -23.61 6.62
N ASN A 158 -27.91 -24.77 6.45
CA ASN A 158 -28.37 -25.58 7.57
C ASN A 158 -27.24 -26.51 8.03
N GLY A 159 -26.41 -26.05 8.99
CA GLY A 159 -25.42 -26.87 9.70
C GLY A 159 -23.99 -26.29 9.76
N PRO A 160 -23.09 -26.89 10.57
CA PRO A 160 -21.72 -26.40 10.76
C PRO A 160 -20.92 -26.40 9.45
N TYR A 161 -20.08 -25.37 9.26
CA TYR A 161 -19.24 -25.24 8.07
C TYR A 161 -18.25 -26.40 7.97
N LYS A 162 -18.30 -27.15 6.86
CA LYS A 162 -17.24 -28.11 6.50
C LYS A 162 -16.02 -27.34 5.99
N LEU A 163 -15.14 -26.94 6.90
CA LEU A 163 -13.93 -26.19 6.58
C LEU A 163 -12.96 -27.03 5.75
N LEU A 164 -12.32 -26.40 4.76
CA LEU A 164 -11.24 -26.98 3.97
C LEU A 164 -11.54 -28.38 3.38
N LYS A 165 -12.72 -28.61 2.79
CA LYS A 165 -13.04 -29.86 2.07
C LYS A 165 -11.95 -30.32 1.07
N LYS A 166 -11.18 -29.38 0.52
CA LYS A 166 -10.09 -29.63 -0.44
C LYS A 166 -8.77 -30.07 0.23
N GLY A 167 -8.63 -29.91 1.55
CA GLY A 167 -7.44 -30.24 2.32
C GLY A 167 -6.23 -29.32 2.09
N TYR A 168 -6.42 -28.20 1.40
CA TYR A 168 -5.42 -27.14 1.17
C TYR A 168 -6.12 -25.80 0.95
N VAL A 169 -5.40 -24.71 1.19
CA VAL A 169 -5.76 -23.33 0.84
C VAL A 169 -5.10 -22.94 -0.48
N SER A 170 -5.82 -22.24 -1.36
CA SER A 170 -5.27 -21.75 -2.63
C SER A 170 -4.35 -20.55 -2.40
N TYR A 171 -3.04 -20.80 -2.37
CA TYR A 171 -2.02 -19.76 -2.25
C TYR A 171 -1.76 -19.06 -3.59
N SER A 172 -1.35 -17.79 -3.51
CA SER A 172 -0.72 -17.12 -4.64
C SER A 172 0.77 -17.49 -4.68
N SER A 173 1.37 -17.33 -5.87
CA SER A 173 2.84 -17.27 -5.99
C SER A 173 3.39 -16.30 -4.94
N GLN A 174 4.46 -16.71 -4.26
CA GLN A 174 5.13 -15.88 -3.28
C GLN A 174 6.57 -15.68 -3.75
N ASP A 175 7.02 -14.44 -3.75
CA ASP A 175 8.41 -14.11 -4.02
C ASP A 175 8.94 -13.40 -2.78
N GLU A 176 10.10 -13.82 -2.27
CA GLU A 176 10.77 -13.16 -1.14
C GLU A 176 11.14 -11.71 -1.49
N THR A 177 11.46 -11.48 -2.76
CA THR A 177 11.75 -10.17 -3.31
C THR A 177 10.94 -9.93 -4.57
N LEU A 178 10.19 -8.83 -4.61
CA LEU A 178 9.47 -8.43 -5.80
C LEU A 178 10.10 -7.18 -6.40
N LYS A 179 10.49 -7.29 -7.66
CA LYS A 179 10.98 -6.14 -8.46
C LYS A 179 9.77 -5.28 -8.80
N LYS A 180 9.62 -4.12 -8.13
CA LYS A 180 8.69 -3.08 -8.54
C LYS A 180 9.43 -2.02 -9.33
N ASN A 181 8.82 -1.62 -10.45
CA ASN A 181 9.28 -0.46 -11.20
C ASN A 181 8.53 0.76 -10.66
N THR A 182 9.28 1.82 -10.38
CA THR A 182 8.73 3.14 -10.05
C THR A 182 9.21 4.11 -11.11
N THR A 183 8.28 4.74 -11.80
CA THR A 183 8.56 5.77 -12.80
C THR A 183 8.53 7.14 -12.13
N TYR A 184 9.60 7.92 -12.32
CA TYR A 184 9.72 9.30 -11.87
C TYR A 184 9.67 10.21 -13.09
N GLU A 185 8.98 11.34 -12.98
CA GLU A 185 8.90 12.38 -14.01
C GLU A 185 9.48 13.67 -13.42
N LYS A 186 10.46 14.29 -14.10
CA LYS A 186 10.96 15.60 -13.70
C LYS A 186 9.91 16.66 -14.01
N ALA A 187 9.51 17.45 -13.01
CA ALA A 187 8.44 18.44 -13.15
C ALA A 187 8.72 19.50 -14.25
N ILE A 188 9.97 19.90 -14.44
CA ILE A 188 10.34 20.98 -15.38
C ILE A 188 10.55 20.47 -16.81
N SER A 189 11.28 19.35 -16.98
CA SER A 189 11.67 18.85 -18.30
C SER A 189 10.74 17.76 -18.84
N GLY A 190 9.87 17.17 -18.01
CA GLY A 190 9.02 16.03 -18.38
C GLY A 190 9.78 14.73 -18.61
N GLU A 191 11.11 14.71 -18.42
CA GLU A 191 11.93 13.50 -18.56
C GLU A 191 11.48 12.42 -17.59
N ARG A 192 11.33 11.19 -18.08
CA ARG A 192 10.92 10.04 -17.29
C ARG A 192 12.10 9.10 -17.04
N ASP A 193 12.32 8.75 -15.79
CA ASP A 193 13.26 7.71 -15.39
C ASP A 193 12.52 6.57 -14.68
N THR A 194 12.96 5.33 -14.89
CA THR A 194 12.35 4.15 -14.27
C THR A 194 13.34 3.48 -13.35
N LYS A 195 13.08 3.58 -12.04
CA LYS A 195 13.89 2.90 -11.02
C LYS A 195 13.29 1.54 -10.70
N LYS A 196 14.13 0.51 -10.77
CA LYS A 196 13.79 -0.83 -10.29
C LYS A 196 14.11 -0.93 -8.80
N THR A 197 13.10 -1.11 -7.98
CA THR A 197 13.24 -1.27 -6.54
C THR A 197 12.92 -2.71 -6.16
N LEU A 198 13.83 -3.34 -5.41
CA LEU A 198 13.60 -4.65 -4.81
C LEU A 198 12.82 -4.44 -3.50
N ILE A 199 11.59 -4.90 -3.47
CA ILE A 199 10.76 -4.90 -2.25
C ILE A 199 10.88 -6.27 -1.63
N GLU A 200 11.46 -6.33 -0.43
CA GLU A 200 11.51 -7.52 0.39
C GLU A 200 10.19 -7.65 1.15
N PHE A 201 9.49 -8.76 0.96
CA PHE A 201 8.28 -9.05 1.73
C PHE A 201 8.64 -9.82 2.99
N LYS A 202 7.96 -9.49 4.09
CA LYS A 202 8.11 -10.25 5.33
C LYS A 202 7.58 -11.66 5.11
N MET A 203 8.48 -12.63 5.26
CA MET A 203 8.15 -14.05 5.26
C MET A 203 8.07 -14.55 6.69
N CYS A 204 7.01 -15.29 7.01
CA CYS A 204 6.85 -15.97 8.29
C CYS A 204 7.26 -17.43 8.13
N SER A 205 7.83 -18.04 9.18
CA SER A 205 8.05 -19.49 9.17
C SER A 205 6.73 -20.26 9.19
N VAL A 206 6.71 -21.50 8.70
CA VAL A 206 5.51 -22.35 8.79
C VAL A 206 5.04 -22.50 10.23
N ASP A 207 5.94 -22.59 11.21
CA ASP A 207 5.57 -22.78 12.62
C ASP A 207 4.94 -21.52 13.23
N GLU A 208 5.40 -20.32 12.87
CA GLU A 208 4.75 -19.06 13.22
C GLU A 208 3.36 -18.96 12.59
N ALA A 209 3.24 -19.29 11.30
CA ALA A 209 1.96 -19.33 10.58
C ALA A 209 0.96 -20.29 11.23
N VAL A 210 1.40 -21.48 11.64
CA VAL A 210 0.57 -22.47 12.37
C VAL A 210 0.10 -21.91 13.71
N ASN A 211 0.98 -21.22 14.46
CA ASN A 211 0.61 -20.64 15.74
C ASN A 211 -0.43 -19.52 15.58
N GLU A 212 -0.27 -18.63 14.60
CA GLU A 212 -1.27 -17.59 14.32
C GLU A 212 -2.63 -18.17 13.92
N VAL A 213 -2.64 -19.14 13.01
CA VAL A 213 -3.87 -19.82 12.59
C VAL A 213 -4.52 -20.56 13.76
N SER A 214 -3.74 -21.23 14.61
CA SER A 214 -4.24 -21.93 15.80
C SER A 214 -4.87 -20.96 16.81
N ASN A 215 -4.24 -19.81 17.05
CA ASN A 215 -4.79 -18.77 17.91
C ASN A 215 -6.10 -18.20 17.34
N LYS A 216 -6.18 -18.03 16.02
CA LYS A 216 -7.40 -17.56 15.36
C LYS A 216 -8.54 -18.58 15.47
N ILE A 217 -8.25 -19.88 15.30
CA ILE A 217 -9.26 -20.94 15.47
C ILE A 217 -9.76 -20.97 16.92
N ARG A 218 -8.89 -20.82 17.92
CA ARG A 218 -9.31 -20.73 19.33
C ARG A 218 -10.23 -19.54 19.58
N SER A 219 -9.97 -18.40 18.96
CA SER A 219 -10.87 -17.24 19.02
C SER A 219 -12.24 -17.56 18.41
N ILE A 220 -12.27 -18.25 17.27
CA ILE A 220 -13.53 -18.70 16.63
C ILE A 220 -14.31 -19.64 17.54
N ASP A 221 -13.63 -20.60 18.17
CA ASP A 221 -14.24 -21.55 19.09
C ASP A 221 -14.87 -20.85 20.30
N MET A 222 -14.18 -19.84 20.87
CA MET A 222 -14.72 -19.02 21.95
C MET A 222 -15.95 -18.20 21.52
N ASP A 223 -15.90 -17.58 20.34
CA ASP A 223 -16.96 -16.70 19.85
C ASP A 223 -18.23 -17.47 19.46
N LEU A 224 -18.08 -18.64 18.83
CA LEU A 224 -19.18 -19.42 18.25
C LEU A 224 -19.52 -20.67 19.07
N ASN A 225 -18.85 -20.88 20.22
CA ASN A 225 -18.95 -22.08 21.06
C ASN A 225 -18.79 -23.39 20.25
N THR A 226 -17.79 -23.40 19.36
CA THR A 226 -17.48 -24.54 18.47
C THR A 226 -16.21 -25.27 18.92
N LYS A 227 -15.90 -26.41 18.30
CA LYS A 227 -14.77 -27.29 18.66
C LYS A 227 -13.79 -27.50 17.48
N TYR A 228 -13.58 -26.49 16.65
CA TYR A 228 -12.69 -26.64 15.49
C TYR A 228 -11.22 -26.78 15.90
N SER A 229 -10.82 -26.28 17.07
CA SER A 229 -9.46 -26.48 17.60
C SER A 229 -9.13 -27.94 17.92
N GLU A 230 -10.12 -28.77 18.27
CA GLU A 230 -9.95 -30.22 18.47
C GLU A 230 -9.80 -30.95 17.12
N GLU A 231 -10.48 -30.47 16.07
CA GLU A 231 -10.38 -31.06 14.73
C GLU A 231 -9.07 -30.69 14.01
N PHE A 232 -8.59 -29.46 14.21
CA PHE A 232 -7.44 -28.87 13.54
C PHE A 232 -6.24 -28.66 14.48
N ASP A 233 -5.63 -29.76 14.92
CA ASP A 233 -4.36 -29.74 15.65
C ASP A 233 -3.23 -29.04 14.91
N LYS A 234 -2.23 -28.53 15.65
CA LYS A 234 -1.00 -27.93 15.08
C LYS A 234 -0.32 -28.81 14.03
N LYS A 235 -0.33 -30.14 14.22
CA LYS A 235 0.21 -31.11 13.26
C LYS A 235 -0.59 -31.14 11.94
N LYS A 236 -1.92 -31.10 12.01
CA LYS A 236 -2.79 -31.05 10.82
C LYS A 236 -2.67 -29.72 10.09
N LEU A 237 -2.64 -28.61 10.83
CA LEU A 237 -2.43 -27.27 10.25
C LEU A 237 -1.10 -27.17 9.51
N LYS A 238 -0.01 -27.69 10.10
CA LYS A 238 1.31 -27.76 9.44
C LYS A 238 1.23 -28.55 8.13
N LYS A 239 0.52 -29.68 8.11
CA LYS A 239 0.32 -30.49 6.91
C LYS A 239 -0.48 -29.76 5.83
N ILE A 240 -1.51 -29.02 6.21
CA ILE A 240 -2.34 -28.23 5.28
C ILE A 240 -1.50 -27.11 4.66
N ILE A 241 -0.75 -26.36 5.47
CA ILE A 241 0.10 -25.25 4.99
C ILE A 241 1.22 -25.78 4.07
N LYS A 242 1.89 -26.88 4.44
CA LYS A 242 2.91 -27.50 3.57
C LYS A 242 2.34 -27.96 2.24
N LYS A 243 1.17 -28.62 2.25
CA LYS A 243 0.48 -29.04 1.02
C LYS A 243 0.06 -27.85 0.14
N SER A 244 -0.28 -26.71 0.75
CA SER A 244 -0.55 -25.46 0.05
C SER A 244 0.70 -24.83 -0.57
N LEU A 245 1.86 -24.93 0.09
CA LEU A 245 3.16 -24.49 -0.46
C LEU A 245 3.63 -25.39 -1.62
N GLU A 246 3.50 -26.71 -1.48
CA GLU A 246 3.85 -27.66 -2.54
C GLU A 246 3.06 -27.39 -3.84
N LYS A 247 1.79 -26.98 -3.73
CA LYS A 247 0.93 -26.63 -4.86
C LYS A 247 1.46 -25.45 -5.68
N ILE A 248 2.13 -24.49 -5.04
CA ILE A 248 2.76 -23.35 -5.71
C ILE A 248 4.23 -23.64 -6.07
N ARG A 249 4.68 -24.89 -5.92
CA ARG A 249 6.06 -25.37 -6.15
C ARG A 249 7.10 -24.70 -5.24
N GLU A 250 6.67 -24.21 -4.09
CA GLU A 250 7.55 -23.62 -3.09
C GLU A 250 8.20 -24.70 -2.23
N LYS A 251 9.52 -24.59 -2.06
CA LYS A 251 10.33 -25.55 -1.30
C LYS A 251 10.80 -25.00 0.04
N GLU A 252 10.72 -23.69 0.24
CA GLU A 252 11.08 -23.07 1.51
C GLU A 252 9.94 -23.22 2.52
N ASP A 253 10.29 -23.51 3.78
CA ASP A 253 9.36 -23.54 4.92
C ASP A 253 9.03 -22.10 5.39
N LYS A 254 8.69 -21.23 4.43
CA LYS A 254 8.31 -19.83 4.61
C LYS A 254 6.98 -19.53 3.91
N VAL A 255 6.16 -18.70 4.54
CA VAL A 255 4.84 -18.28 4.05
C VAL A 255 4.81 -16.75 4.01
N SER A 256 4.40 -16.19 2.87
CA SER A 256 4.18 -14.75 2.76
C SER A 256 3.00 -14.28 3.62
N GLU A 257 3.05 -13.04 4.11
CA GLU A 257 1.95 -12.43 4.88
C GLU A 257 0.61 -12.49 4.13
N SER A 258 0.63 -12.33 2.80
CA SER A 258 -0.57 -12.46 1.96
C SER A 258 -1.17 -13.88 1.98
N ASN A 259 -0.33 -14.91 1.87
CA ASN A 259 -0.79 -16.31 1.92
C ASN A 259 -1.23 -16.71 3.35
N LEU A 260 -0.59 -16.16 4.37
CA LEU A 260 -1.04 -16.29 5.76
C LEU A 260 -2.43 -15.69 5.95
N GLN A 261 -2.66 -14.47 5.45
CA GLN A 261 -3.97 -13.83 5.50
C GLN A 261 -5.04 -14.63 4.75
N LYS A 262 -4.72 -15.21 3.59
CA LYS A 262 -5.63 -16.13 2.88
C LYS A 262 -5.96 -17.38 3.70
N THR A 263 -5.00 -17.91 4.43
CA THR A 263 -5.21 -19.04 5.35
C THR A 263 -6.18 -18.64 6.46
N LEU A 264 -5.96 -17.51 7.11
CA LEU A 264 -6.85 -16.98 8.14
C LEU A 264 -8.27 -16.72 7.60
N GLN A 265 -8.39 -16.15 6.39
CA GLN A 265 -9.68 -15.94 5.74
C GLN A 265 -10.41 -17.26 5.44
N ALA A 266 -9.69 -18.32 5.08
CA ALA A 266 -10.30 -19.62 4.81
C ALA A 266 -10.98 -20.22 6.06
N PHE A 267 -10.41 -20.00 7.24
CA PHE A 267 -11.03 -20.36 8.52
C PHE A 267 -12.05 -19.33 9.01
N GLY A 268 -11.92 -18.05 8.61
CA GLY A 268 -12.88 -16.99 8.95
C GLY A 268 -14.25 -17.11 8.26
N VAL A 269 -14.41 -18.01 7.30
CA VAL A 269 -15.70 -18.29 6.63
C VAL A 269 -16.77 -18.71 7.65
N VAL A 270 -16.40 -19.27 8.80
CA VAL A 270 -17.33 -19.71 9.86
C VAL A 270 -18.19 -18.56 10.41
N TYR A 271 -17.68 -17.32 10.42
CA TYR A 271 -18.46 -16.16 10.87
C TYR A 271 -19.53 -15.71 9.87
N ARG A 272 -19.62 -16.29 8.67
CA ARG A 272 -20.62 -15.89 7.68
C ARG A 272 -21.95 -16.57 7.98
N GLU A 273 -23.00 -15.80 8.22
CA GLU A 273 -24.37 -16.33 8.40
C GLU A 273 -24.95 -16.95 7.11
N LYS A 274 -24.50 -16.49 5.94
CA LYS A 274 -24.94 -16.97 4.62
C LYS A 274 -23.75 -17.25 3.71
N ALA A 275 -23.79 -18.36 2.99
CA ALA A 275 -22.86 -18.65 1.91
C ALA A 275 -23.32 -17.92 0.63
N LYS A 276 -22.70 -16.77 0.32
CA LYS A 276 -22.87 -16.08 -0.96
C LYS A 276 -21.89 -16.62 -1.99
N SER A 277 -22.41 -17.11 -3.11
CA SER A 277 -21.59 -17.44 -4.28
C SER A 277 -21.90 -16.43 -5.38
N LEU A 278 -20.90 -15.63 -5.75
CA LEU A 278 -20.97 -14.75 -6.91
C LEU A 278 -20.70 -15.58 -8.17
N ARG A 279 -21.70 -15.68 -9.04
CA ARG A 279 -21.48 -16.16 -10.41
C ARG A 279 -21.47 -14.94 -11.33
N PHE A 280 -20.42 -14.86 -12.14
CA PHE A 280 -20.33 -13.84 -13.18
C PHE A 280 -20.91 -14.40 -14.47
N LYS A 281 -22.00 -13.81 -14.93
CA LYS A 281 -22.51 -14.05 -16.29
C LYS A 281 -22.03 -12.89 -17.16
N ILE A 282 -21.36 -13.23 -18.25
CA ILE A 282 -20.90 -12.25 -19.24
C ILE A 282 -22.00 -12.14 -20.29
N GLU A 283 -22.63 -10.99 -20.39
CA GLU A 283 -23.58 -10.69 -21.46
C GLU A 283 -22.98 -9.63 -22.37
N ALA A 284 -22.85 -9.98 -23.66
CA ALA A 284 -22.46 -9.05 -24.70
C ALA A 284 -23.62 -8.08 -24.93
N GLN A 285 -23.35 -6.78 -24.81
CA GLN A 285 -24.36 -5.75 -25.06
C GLN A 285 -24.24 -5.26 -26.51
N ASN A 286 -23.96 -3.98 -26.70
CA ASN A 286 -23.86 -3.34 -27.99
C ASN A 286 -22.39 -3.10 -28.37
N LEU A 287 -22.15 -2.95 -29.67
CA LEU A 287 -20.90 -2.47 -30.22
C LEU A 287 -20.73 -0.99 -29.87
N ILE A 288 -19.59 -0.63 -29.26
CA ILE A 288 -19.21 0.75 -28.97
C ILE A 288 -18.01 1.09 -29.85
N LYS A 289 -17.99 2.29 -30.44
CA LYS A 289 -16.86 2.78 -31.25
C LYS A 289 -15.71 3.23 -30.35
#